data_AF-A0A673ZGR5-F1
#
_entry.id   AF-A0A673ZGR5-F1
#
_cell.length_a   1.000
_cell.length_b   1.000
_cell.length_c   1.000
_cell.angle_alpha   90.00
_cell.angle_beta   90.00
_cell.angle_gamma   90.00
#
_symmetry.space_group_name_H-M   'P 1'
#
loop_
_entity.id
_entity.type
_entity.pdbx_description
1 polymer ?
#
loop_
_entity_poly.entity_id
_entity_poly.type
_entity_poly.pdbx_seq_one_letter_code
_entity_poly.pdbx_strand_id
1 'polypeptide(L)'
;MMRERASCWDMKLHLPVLLLLCLCWLGLTDETGTVATEDHSCREQVFSQEARWSVGGAVERLGRQLLDSLQTGPEQPNVIISPLSVALALAQLTLGARNETQKLLLSSLHAHTVPCYHESLGSLLQHLTNTSLQVATRMYLRPEFEVYQSFVAESVRNYKSEPAPLISVEDVNQWVEDTTKGHMTNFLPSIPHDVVLMLINAVHFKGEWESRFDPQFTQKDVFYLDNKNFVHVDMMRSAKYPLSLLEDGKLGAQVARFPFKGNTSFLVVMPLPGRGNVSSLVAKLNISDLYRRLPQERTMQVQLPKFTLQYRQELQEALTSMGLGSLFSSPNLSGVSEVPLQVSSMRHACGVELSEEGAEASAATSITIMRSVPIFSVNSPFLFALVDHASLAPIFLGTVTNPAPDASPMQIDSPLGDDPNGNRTQSDSSHSNSNVQNDAPHSNNNVQSDSPHSSNNVQSDQPQSERMQCGVPVGGEEQQQPLNEVEGNPNAQVEGQGSSSCANPSHTVPS
;
A
#
# COMPACT_ATOMS: atom_id res chain seq x y z
N MET A 1 9.00 18.15 -84.42
CA MET A 1 7.96 18.27 -85.46
C MET A 1 7.17 16.97 -85.46
N MET A 2 5.83 17.07 -85.43
CA MET A 2 4.84 15.98 -85.42
C MET A 2 5.25 14.81 -86.36
N ARG A 3 4.85 13.53 -86.19
CA ARG A 3 3.47 13.05 -86.28
C ARG A 3 3.47 11.52 -86.26
N GLU A 4 2.37 11.00 -85.76
CA GLU A 4 1.95 9.60 -85.69
C GLU A 4 1.81 8.93 -87.07
N ARG A 5 1.87 7.58 -87.11
CA ARG A 5 0.67 6.75 -87.38
C ARG A 5 0.94 5.25 -87.22
N ALA A 6 -0.07 4.61 -86.65
CA ALA A 6 -0.21 3.19 -86.35
C ALA A 6 -0.57 2.32 -87.57
N SER A 7 -0.38 1.00 -87.43
CA SER A 7 -1.25 0.00 -88.06
C SER A 7 -1.30 -1.29 -87.24
N CYS A 8 -2.51 -1.68 -86.79
CA CYS A 8 -2.95 -3.04 -86.46
C CYS A 8 -2.52 -4.02 -87.59
N TRP A 9 -2.38 -5.33 -87.43
CA TRP A 9 -3.19 -6.36 -86.74
C TRP A 9 -2.28 -7.56 -86.44
N ASP A 10 -2.44 -8.27 -85.32
CA ASP A 10 -3.07 -9.60 -85.34
C ASP A 10 -3.21 -10.19 -83.93
N MET A 11 -4.33 -10.86 -83.75
CA MET A 11 -4.88 -11.35 -82.50
C MET A 11 -4.69 -12.86 -82.46
N LYS A 12 -3.84 -13.34 -81.53
CA LYS A 12 -3.85 -14.69 -80.93
C LYS A 12 -2.51 -14.92 -80.22
N LEU A 13 -2.46 -14.79 -78.88
CA LEU A 13 -1.70 -15.68 -77.97
C LEU A 13 -1.64 -15.23 -76.48
N HIS A 14 -2.70 -14.77 -75.82
CA HIS A 14 -2.57 -14.40 -74.38
C HIS A 14 -3.62 -14.94 -73.41
N LEU A 15 -4.38 -16.00 -73.78
CA LEU A 15 -5.31 -16.62 -72.83
C LEU A 15 -4.73 -17.70 -71.88
N PRO A 16 -3.56 -18.35 -72.09
CA PRO A 16 -3.04 -19.31 -71.11
C PRO A 16 -2.07 -18.71 -70.08
N VAL A 17 -1.55 -17.48 -70.29
CA VAL A 17 -0.58 -16.86 -69.36
C VAL A 17 -1.26 -16.12 -68.20
N LEU A 18 -2.48 -15.61 -68.40
CA LEU A 18 -3.22 -14.93 -67.33
C LEU A 18 -3.78 -15.89 -66.27
N LEU A 19 -3.98 -17.17 -66.61
CA LEU A 19 -4.52 -18.16 -65.68
C LEU A 19 -3.45 -18.82 -64.78
N LEU A 20 -2.17 -18.71 -65.15
CA LEU A 20 -1.03 -19.15 -64.34
C LEU A 20 -0.56 -18.11 -63.32
N LEU A 21 -0.82 -16.82 -63.56
CA LEU A 21 -0.57 -15.75 -62.58
C LEU A 21 -1.68 -15.64 -61.52
N CYS A 22 -2.88 -16.17 -61.79
CA CYS A 22 -3.99 -16.18 -60.81
C CYS A 22 -3.91 -17.36 -59.83
N LEU A 23 -3.17 -18.43 -60.14
CA LEU A 23 -2.99 -19.58 -59.25
C LEU A 23 -1.75 -19.49 -58.36
N CYS A 24 -0.88 -18.49 -58.54
CA CYS A 24 0.18 -18.17 -57.57
C CYS A 24 -0.27 -17.24 -56.43
N TRP A 25 -1.50 -16.71 -56.48
CA TRP A 25 -2.10 -15.92 -55.40
C TRP A 25 -2.93 -16.76 -54.40
N LEU A 26 -2.97 -18.08 -54.57
CA LEU A 26 -3.62 -19.03 -53.66
C LEU A 26 -2.63 -20.04 -53.04
N GLY A 27 -1.32 -19.78 -53.16
CA GLY A 27 -0.26 -20.70 -52.79
C GLY A 27 0.88 -20.05 -52.00
N LEU A 28 0.55 -19.22 -51.02
CA LEU A 28 1.40 -18.88 -49.87
C LEU A 28 0.45 -18.51 -48.74
N THR A 29 0.01 -19.51 -47.99
CA THR A 29 -0.54 -19.28 -46.66
C THR A 29 0.60 -18.76 -45.80
N ASP A 30 0.58 -17.45 -45.67
CA ASP A 30 1.25 -16.62 -44.70
C ASP A 30 1.05 -17.20 -43.28
N GLU A 31 2.09 -17.81 -42.72
CA GLU A 31 2.20 -18.10 -41.28
C GLU A 31 2.52 -16.78 -40.53
N THR A 32 1.64 -15.80 -40.64
CA THR A 32 1.64 -14.60 -39.79
C THR A 32 0.23 -14.31 -39.27
N GLY A 33 -0.48 -15.35 -38.84
CA GLY A 33 -1.74 -15.21 -38.11
C GLY A 33 -1.56 -15.61 -36.65
N THR A 34 -1.49 -14.62 -35.75
CA THR A 34 -2.11 -14.58 -34.38
C THR A 34 -1.42 -13.64 -33.36
N VAL A 35 -0.33 -12.93 -33.68
CA VAL A 35 0.31 -12.04 -32.68
C VAL A 35 -0.26 -10.60 -32.68
N ALA A 36 -0.77 -10.09 -33.81
CA ALA A 36 -1.16 -8.68 -33.93
C ALA A 36 -2.54 -8.33 -33.35
N THR A 37 -3.45 -9.30 -33.19
CA THR A 37 -4.83 -9.03 -32.75
C THR A 37 -4.98 -8.97 -31.22
N GLU A 38 -4.15 -9.68 -30.46
CA GLU A 38 -4.15 -9.61 -28.99
C GLU A 38 -3.51 -8.31 -28.48
N ASP A 39 -2.40 -7.88 -29.10
CA ASP A 39 -1.65 -6.67 -28.70
C ASP A 39 -2.48 -5.38 -28.93
N HIS A 40 -3.34 -5.35 -29.96
CA HIS A 40 -4.27 -4.24 -30.19
C HIS A 40 -5.45 -4.22 -29.18
N SER A 41 -6.00 -5.40 -28.84
CA SER A 41 -7.11 -5.51 -27.88
C SER A 41 -6.69 -5.07 -26.48
N CYS A 42 -5.49 -5.44 -26.05
CA CYS A 42 -4.98 -5.03 -24.74
C CYS A 42 -4.69 -3.53 -24.67
N ARG A 43 -4.15 -2.96 -25.75
CA ARG A 43 -3.68 -1.56 -25.74
C ARG A 43 -4.79 -0.54 -25.54
N GLU A 44 -6.02 -0.79 -26.01
CA GLU A 44 -7.16 0.10 -25.74
C GLU A 44 -7.72 -0.08 -24.32
N GLN A 45 -7.72 -1.30 -23.79
CA GLN A 45 -8.28 -1.62 -22.48
C GLN A 45 -7.40 -1.12 -21.32
N VAL A 46 -6.08 -1.18 -21.46
CA VAL A 46 -5.08 -0.82 -20.43
C VAL A 46 -5.16 0.64 -19.96
N PHE A 47 -5.66 1.54 -20.81
CA PHE A 47 -5.79 2.97 -20.46
C PHE A 47 -7.18 3.35 -19.94
N SER A 48 -8.14 2.40 -19.87
CA SER A 48 -9.46 2.69 -19.34
C SER A 48 -9.43 2.94 -17.84
N GLN A 49 -10.38 3.74 -17.36
CA GLN A 49 -10.53 4.00 -15.93
C GLN A 49 -10.91 2.73 -15.17
N GLU A 50 -11.69 1.81 -15.79
CA GLU A 50 -12.01 0.54 -15.16
C GLU A 50 -10.78 -0.35 -15.00
N ALA A 51 -9.90 -0.43 -16.01
CA ALA A 51 -8.68 -1.22 -15.92
C ALA A 51 -7.78 -0.72 -14.77
N ARG A 52 -7.62 0.61 -14.63
CA ARG A 52 -6.87 1.21 -13.52
C ARG A 52 -7.45 0.85 -12.17
N TRP A 53 -8.77 0.94 -12.01
CA TRP A 53 -9.45 0.58 -10.77
C TRP A 53 -9.38 -0.93 -10.47
N SER A 54 -9.45 -1.78 -11.49
CA SER A 54 -9.28 -3.23 -11.34
C SER A 54 -7.88 -3.57 -10.85
N VAL A 55 -6.83 -2.96 -11.42
CA VAL A 55 -5.44 -3.11 -10.92
C VAL A 55 -5.35 -2.62 -9.48
N GLY A 56 -5.89 -1.44 -9.17
CA GLY A 56 -5.86 -0.89 -7.81
C GLY A 56 -6.53 -1.81 -6.79
N GLY A 57 -7.69 -2.36 -7.12
CA GLY A 57 -8.39 -3.35 -6.29
C GLY A 57 -7.64 -4.68 -6.14
N ALA A 58 -6.91 -5.12 -7.18
CA ALA A 58 -6.06 -6.31 -7.10
C ALA A 58 -4.86 -6.09 -6.16
N VAL A 59 -4.18 -4.93 -6.29
CA VAL A 59 -3.08 -4.51 -5.41
C VAL A 59 -3.56 -4.37 -3.96
N GLU A 60 -4.75 -3.82 -3.74
CA GLU A 60 -5.36 -3.72 -2.42
C GLU A 60 -5.60 -5.08 -1.77
N ARG A 61 -6.17 -6.05 -2.51
CA ARG A 61 -6.42 -7.40 -1.99
C ARG A 61 -5.14 -8.11 -1.62
N LEU A 62 -4.09 -8.01 -2.45
CA LEU A 62 -2.76 -8.53 -2.12
C LEU A 62 -2.22 -7.87 -0.84
N GLY A 63 -2.32 -6.54 -0.74
CA GLY A 63 -1.85 -5.79 0.42
C GLY A 63 -2.52 -6.22 1.72
N ARG A 64 -3.84 -6.42 1.68
CA ARG A 64 -4.60 -6.91 2.84
C ARG A 64 -4.14 -8.30 3.28
N GLN A 65 -3.95 -9.23 2.33
CA GLN A 65 -3.46 -10.58 2.63
C GLN A 65 -2.05 -10.59 3.21
N LEU A 66 -1.16 -9.74 2.69
CA LEU A 66 0.19 -9.56 3.23
C LEU A 66 0.13 -8.99 4.65
N LEU A 67 -0.66 -7.94 4.87
CA LEU A 67 -0.79 -7.31 6.19
C LEU A 67 -1.38 -8.27 7.23
N ASP A 68 -2.34 -9.12 6.85
CA ASP A 68 -2.90 -10.19 7.70
C ASP A 68 -1.87 -11.29 8.00
N SER A 69 -0.88 -11.51 7.13
CA SER A 69 0.13 -12.58 7.26
C SER A 69 1.41 -12.13 7.97
N LEU A 70 1.63 -10.83 8.09
CA LEU A 70 2.81 -10.25 8.73
C LEU A 70 2.60 -10.09 10.23
N GLN A 71 3.59 -10.49 11.01
CA GLN A 71 3.55 -10.45 12.46
C GLN A 71 4.18 -9.15 12.98
N THR A 72 3.68 -8.67 14.12
CA THR A 72 4.31 -7.58 14.88
C THR A 72 5.14 -8.17 16.01
N GLY A 73 6.20 -7.49 16.39
CA GLY A 73 7.04 -7.88 17.52
C GLY A 73 7.53 -6.68 18.33
N PRO A 74 8.18 -6.88 19.49
CA PRO A 74 8.69 -5.79 20.32
C PRO A 74 9.68 -4.89 19.57
N GLU A 75 10.52 -5.46 18.71
CA GLU A 75 11.50 -4.73 17.90
C GLU A 75 10.91 -4.14 16.61
N GLN A 76 9.72 -4.61 16.20
CA GLN A 76 9.03 -4.15 14.99
C GLN A 76 7.53 -4.01 15.29
N PRO A 77 7.15 -2.97 16.06
CA PRO A 77 5.76 -2.81 16.54
C PRO A 77 4.80 -2.39 15.43
N ASN A 78 5.33 -1.82 14.35
CA ASN A 78 4.57 -1.36 13.19
C ASN A 78 4.78 -2.31 12.01
N VAL A 79 3.73 -2.56 11.23
CA VAL A 79 3.87 -3.24 9.93
C VAL A 79 3.61 -2.23 8.83
N ILE A 80 4.55 -2.13 7.89
CA ILE A 80 4.38 -1.29 6.70
C ILE A 80 4.82 -2.12 5.50
N ILE A 81 3.98 -2.10 4.47
CA ILE A 81 4.30 -2.73 3.20
C ILE A 81 3.98 -1.79 2.05
N SER A 82 4.62 -2.04 0.91
CA SER A 82 4.14 -1.55 -0.36
C SER A 82 3.55 -2.72 -1.17
N PRO A 83 2.22 -2.90 -1.16
CA PRO A 83 1.57 -3.96 -1.91
C PRO A 83 1.89 -3.88 -3.40
N LEU A 84 1.93 -2.66 -3.96
CA LEU A 84 2.29 -2.44 -5.36
C LEU A 84 3.69 -2.96 -5.67
N SER A 85 4.67 -2.64 -4.82
CA SER A 85 6.05 -3.02 -5.00
C SER A 85 6.24 -4.54 -4.96
N VAL A 86 5.57 -5.21 -4.01
CA VAL A 86 5.52 -6.69 -3.93
C VAL A 86 4.81 -7.30 -5.13
N ALA A 87 3.69 -6.70 -5.58
CA ALA A 87 2.97 -7.14 -6.77
C ALA A 87 3.87 -7.11 -8.00
N LEU A 88 4.63 -6.03 -8.22
CA LEU A 88 5.58 -5.92 -9.34
C LEU A 88 6.63 -7.04 -9.34
N ALA A 89 7.18 -7.37 -8.16
CA ALA A 89 8.18 -8.43 -8.03
C ALA A 89 7.60 -9.81 -8.39
N LEU A 90 6.43 -10.16 -7.85
CA LEU A 90 5.74 -11.41 -8.14
C LEU A 90 5.23 -11.48 -9.58
N ALA A 91 4.77 -10.35 -10.12
CA ALA A 91 4.26 -10.25 -11.48
C ALA A 91 5.39 -10.33 -12.51
N GLN A 92 6.61 -9.89 -12.19
CA GLN A 92 7.81 -10.15 -12.98
C GLN A 92 8.15 -11.64 -12.99
N LEU A 93 8.15 -12.30 -11.82
CA LEU A 93 8.38 -13.75 -11.72
C LEU A 93 7.35 -14.56 -12.54
N THR A 94 6.10 -14.06 -12.61
CA THR A 94 5.01 -14.70 -13.34
C THR A 94 5.27 -14.80 -14.84
N LEU A 95 6.03 -13.88 -15.46
CA LEU A 95 6.39 -13.94 -16.89
C LEU A 95 7.16 -15.24 -17.24
N GLY A 96 7.99 -15.70 -16.30
CA GLY A 96 8.82 -16.90 -16.45
C GLY A 96 8.24 -18.15 -15.80
N ALA A 97 7.14 -18.03 -15.05
CA ALA A 97 6.45 -19.14 -14.41
C ALA A 97 5.65 -19.95 -15.44
N ARG A 98 5.50 -21.26 -15.21
CA ARG A 98 4.70 -22.15 -16.05
C ARG A 98 3.74 -22.99 -15.22
N ASN A 99 2.67 -23.48 -15.87
CA ASN A 99 1.71 -24.41 -15.30
C ASN A 99 1.14 -23.95 -13.95
N GLU A 100 1.22 -24.79 -12.91
CA GLU A 100 0.63 -24.52 -11.61
C GLU A 100 1.29 -23.34 -10.90
N THR A 101 2.60 -23.15 -11.05
CA THR A 101 3.33 -22.00 -10.49
C THR A 101 2.78 -20.68 -11.04
N GLN A 102 2.52 -20.62 -12.35
CA GLN A 102 1.94 -19.43 -12.97
C GLN A 102 0.52 -19.16 -12.47
N LYS A 103 -0.33 -20.20 -12.40
CA LYS A 103 -1.71 -20.08 -11.89
C LYS A 103 -1.75 -19.59 -10.45
N LEU A 104 -0.88 -20.14 -9.59
CA LEU A 104 -0.79 -19.78 -8.18
C LEU A 104 -0.37 -18.32 -7.99
N LEU A 105 0.63 -17.86 -8.76
CA LEU A 105 1.07 -16.47 -8.76
C LEU A 105 -0.04 -15.53 -9.24
N LEU A 106 -0.66 -15.80 -10.41
CA LEU A 106 -1.74 -14.97 -10.95
C LEU A 106 -2.96 -14.92 -10.02
N SER A 107 -3.29 -16.04 -9.37
CA SER A 107 -4.38 -16.10 -8.39
C SER A 107 -4.08 -15.22 -7.17
N SER A 108 -2.87 -15.33 -6.61
CA SER A 108 -2.44 -14.55 -5.44
C SER A 108 -2.33 -13.05 -5.75
N LEU A 109 -2.01 -12.71 -7.00
CA LEU A 109 -1.99 -11.34 -7.52
C LEU A 109 -3.37 -10.80 -7.88
N HIS A 110 -4.44 -11.60 -7.72
CA HIS A 110 -5.80 -11.27 -8.12
C HIS A 110 -5.93 -10.87 -9.61
N ALA A 111 -5.04 -11.39 -10.44
CA ALA A 111 -4.88 -10.98 -11.85
C ALA A 111 -6.12 -11.28 -12.71
N HIS A 112 -6.90 -12.30 -12.35
CA HIS A 112 -8.15 -12.67 -13.05
C HIS A 112 -9.21 -11.56 -13.07
N THR A 113 -9.10 -10.58 -12.17
CA THR A 113 -10.01 -9.41 -12.12
C THR A 113 -9.55 -8.25 -13.00
N VAL A 114 -8.40 -8.37 -13.66
CA VAL A 114 -7.71 -7.29 -14.36
C VAL A 114 -7.52 -7.67 -15.83
N PRO A 115 -8.06 -6.90 -16.78
CA PRO A 115 -7.77 -7.12 -18.19
C PRO A 115 -6.29 -6.82 -18.47
N CYS A 116 -5.63 -7.70 -19.23
CA CYS A 116 -4.23 -7.55 -19.64
C CYS A 116 -3.34 -7.16 -18.45
N TYR A 117 -3.29 -8.06 -17.45
CA TYR A 117 -2.76 -7.75 -16.12
C TYR A 117 -1.34 -7.16 -16.15
N HIS A 118 -0.44 -7.73 -16.96
CA HIS A 118 0.94 -7.29 -17.08
C HIS A 118 1.04 -5.84 -17.60
N GLU A 119 0.33 -5.54 -18.69
CA GLU A 119 0.30 -4.22 -19.30
C GLU A 119 -0.40 -3.20 -18.41
N SER A 120 -1.49 -3.59 -17.75
CA SER A 120 -2.26 -2.74 -16.84
C SER A 120 -1.45 -2.38 -15.59
N LEU A 121 -0.72 -3.34 -15.01
CA LEU A 121 0.19 -3.08 -13.89
C LEU A 121 1.42 -2.26 -14.33
N GLY A 122 1.98 -2.53 -15.50
CA GLY A 122 3.08 -1.75 -16.07
C GLY A 122 2.70 -0.29 -16.36
N SER A 123 1.49 -0.07 -16.88
CA SER A 123 0.91 1.26 -17.08
C SER A 123 0.74 2.02 -15.77
N LEU A 124 0.27 1.34 -14.71
CA LEU A 124 0.21 1.93 -13.36
C LEU A 124 1.60 2.32 -12.85
N LEU A 125 2.61 1.47 -13.00
CA LEU A 125 4.00 1.80 -12.62
C LEU A 125 4.50 3.03 -13.39
N GLN A 126 4.24 3.12 -14.69
CA GLN A 126 4.64 4.28 -15.49
C GLN A 126 3.97 5.58 -15.01
N HIS A 127 2.69 5.52 -14.65
CA HIS A 127 1.97 6.65 -14.07
C HIS A 127 2.60 7.12 -12.75
N LEU A 128 2.92 6.19 -11.84
CA LEU A 128 3.43 6.50 -10.50
C LEU A 128 4.89 6.95 -10.48
N THR A 129 5.73 6.41 -11.36
CA THR A 129 7.13 6.83 -11.49
C THR A 129 7.27 8.27 -12.00
N ASN A 130 6.27 8.78 -12.74
CA ASN A 130 6.26 10.16 -13.21
C ASN A 130 5.89 11.19 -12.13
N THR A 131 5.27 10.78 -11.01
CA THR A 131 4.76 11.71 -10.00
C THR A 131 5.71 11.93 -8.82
N SER A 132 6.39 10.88 -8.33
CA SER A 132 7.46 10.95 -7.31
C SER A 132 7.87 9.58 -6.73
N LEU A 133 7.17 8.49 -7.06
CA LEU A 133 7.40 7.19 -6.44
C LEU A 133 8.73 6.56 -6.93
N GLN A 134 9.58 6.19 -5.98
CA GLN A 134 10.84 5.49 -6.24
C GLN A 134 10.71 4.03 -5.84
N VAL A 135 10.53 3.15 -6.83
CA VAL A 135 10.42 1.71 -6.64
C VAL A 135 11.65 1.03 -7.23
N ALA A 136 12.37 0.29 -6.39
CA ALA A 136 13.40 -0.67 -6.75
C ALA A 136 12.83 -2.08 -6.66
N THR A 137 12.56 -2.69 -7.82
CA THR A 137 12.21 -4.11 -7.92
C THR A 137 13.21 -4.78 -8.84
N ARG A 138 13.90 -5.82 -8.37
CA ARG A 138 14.84 -6.57 -9.21
C ARG A 138 14.96 -8.02 -8.79
N MET A 139 15.12 -8.89 -9.79
CA MET A 139 15.47 -10.29 -9.60
C MET A 139 16.98 -10.44 -9.70
N TYR A 140 17.59 -11.11 -8.72
CA TYR A 140 19.01 -11.42 -8.69
C TYR A 140 19.21 -12.93 -8.77
N LEU A 141 20.03 -13.38 -9.71
CA LEU A 141 20.32 -14.79 -9.94
C LEU A 141 21.81 -15.06 -9.87
N ARG A 142 22.20 -16.22 -9.36
CA ARG A 142 23.59 -16.66 -9.40
C ARG A 142 24.11 -16.68 -10.87
N PRO A 143 25.36 -16.24 -11.15
CA PRO A 143 25.87 -16.11 -12.52
C PRO A 143 25.83 -17.39 -13.36
N GLU A 144 25.80 -18.56 -12.73
CA GLU A 144 25.71 -19.87 -13.36
C GLU A 144 24.34 -20.15 -14.00
N PHE A 145 23.32 -19.35 -13.67
CA PHE A 145 21.97 -19.47 -14.21
C PHE A 145 21.73 -18.42 -15.29
N GLU A 146 21.96 -18.81 -16.53
CA GLU A 146 21.70 -17.93 -17.68
C GLU A 146 20.21 -17.66 -17.84
N VAL A 147 19.84 -16.38 -17.92
CA VAL A 147 18.45 -15.93 -18.09
C VAL A 147 18.15 -15.77 -19.58
N TYR A 148 17.00 -16.27 -20.01
CA TYR A 148 16.58 -16.10 -21.40
C TYR A 148 16.37 -14.63 -21.76
N GLN A 149 16.88 -14.22 -22.91
CA GLN A 149 16.73 -12.84 -23.38
C GLN A 149 15.28 -12.44 -23.66
N SER A 150 14.41 -13.41 -23.99
CA SER A 150 12.98 -13.16 -24.10
C SER A 150 12.37 -12.73 -22.75
N PHE A 151 12.73 -13.40 -21.66
CA PHE A 151 12.27 -13.04 -20.31
C PHE A 151 12.80 -11.67 -19.88
N VAL A 152 14.06 -11.35 -20.20
CA VAL A 152 14.63 -10.02 -19.96
C VAL A 152 13.84 -8.94 -20.71
N ALA A 153 13.58 -9.15 -22.01
CA ALA A 153 12.85 -8.20 -22.84
C ALA A 153 11.42 -7.95 -22.31
N GLU A 154 10.70 -8.99 -21.89
CA GLU A 154 9.36 -8.86 -21.30
C GLU A 154 9.39 -8.16 -19.94
N SER A 155 10.39 -8.45 -19.11
CA SER A 155 10.57 -7.82 -17.80
C SER A 155 10.82 -6.32 -17.93
N VAL A 156 11.67 -5.92 -18.88
CA VAL A 156 11.95 -4.51 -19.16
C VAL A 156 10.72 -3.82 -19.77
N ARG A 157 10.04 -4.47 -20.72
CA ARG A 157 8.84 -3.92 -21.38
C ARG A 157 7.73 -3.60 -20.38
N ASN A 158 7.41 -4.53 -19.48
CA ASN A 158 6.27 -4.39 -18.58
C ASN A 158 6.63 -3.67 -17.28
N TYR A 159 7.84 -3.85 -16.75
CA TYR A 159 8.18 -3.42 -15.39
C TYR A 159 9.42 -2.54 -15.29
N LYS A 160 10.09 -2.23 -16.41
CA LYS A 160 11.35 -1.48 -16.42
C LYS A 160 12.41 -2.10 -15.48
N SER A 161 12.34 -3.42 -15.29
CA SER A 161 13.21 -4.18 -14.40
C SER A 161 13.96 -5.22 -15.22
N GLU A 162 15.28 -5.21 -15.12
CA GLU A 162 16.16 -6.18 -15.76
C GLU A 162 16.75 -7.11 -14.68
N PRO A 163 16.60 -8.44 -14.78
CA PRO A 163 17.28 -9.38 -13.90
C PRO A 163 18.80 -9.17 -13.90
N ALA A 164 19.46 -9.36 -12.76
CA ALA A 164 20.90 -9.15 -12.62
C ALA A 164 21.62 -10.36 -12.03
N PRO A 165 22.92 -10.51 -12.32
CA PRO A 165 23.77 -11.47 -11.63
C PRO A 165 23.94 -11.07 -10.15
N LEU A 166 23.84 -12.05 -9.26
CA LEU A 166 24.07 -11.92 -7.83
C LEU A 166 25.56 -12.13 -7.52
N ILE A 167 26.33 -11.04 -7.61
CA ILE A 167 27.79 -11.05 -7.47
C ILE A 167 28.21 -10.89 -6.01
N SER A 168 27.74 -9.84 -5.33
CA SER A 168 28.13 -9.50 -3.95
C SER A 168 27.00 -8.81 -3.18
N VAL A 169 27.15 -8.72 -1.85
CA VAL A 169 26.21 -7.97 -0.99
C VAL A 169 26.29 -6.48 -1.32
N GLU A 170 27.51 -6.00 -1.57
CA GLU A 170 27.84 -4.61 -1.87
C GLU A 170 27.14 -4.15 -3.15
N ASP A 171 27.14 -4.96 -4.20
CA ASP A 171 26.47 -4.62 -5.47
C ASP A 171 24.95 -4.49 -5.31
N VAL A 172 24.33 -5.38 -4.54
CA VAL A 172 22.89 -5.33 -4.24
C VAL A 172 22.58 -4.09 -3.42
N ASN A 173 23.36 -3.82 -2.38
CA ASN A 173 23.17 -2.66 -1.50
C ASN A 173 23.36 -1.34 -2.25
N GLN A 174 24.40 -1.24 -3.08
CA GLN A 174 24.66 -0.05 -3.89
C GLN A 174 23.51 0.20 -4.88
N TRP A 175 23.03 -0.85 -5.56
CA TRP A 175 21.90 -0.71 -6.48
C TRP A 175 20.61 -0.25 -5.78
N VAL A 176 20.32 -0.79 -4.58
CA VAL A 176 19.17 -0.36 -3.77
C VAL A 176 19.33 1.10 -3.34
N GLU A 177 20.52 1.47 -2.86
CA GLU A 177 20.83 2.83 -2.41
C GLU A 177 20.68 3.84 -3.55
N ASP A 178 21.26 3.55 -4.72
CA ASP A 178 21.18 4.43 -5.90
C ASP A 178 19.73 4.59 -6.37
N THR A 179 18.98 3.49 -6.46
CA THR A 179 17.59 3.50 -6.94
C THR A 179 16.65 4.22 -5.98
N THR A 180 16.96 4.17 -4.67
CA THR A 180 16.22 4.88 -3.63
C THR A 180 16.86 6.22 -3.25
N LYS A 181 17.82 6.71 -4.03
CA LYS A 181 18.52 8.00 -3.83
C LYS A 181 19.08 8.19 -2.41
N GLY A 182 19.65 7.14 -1.83
CA GLY A 182 20.25 7.16 -0.50
C GLY A 182 19.28 6.93 0.66
N HIS A 183 17.97 6.81 0.41
CA HIS A 183 16.99 6.61 1.49
C HIS A 183 17.04 5.21 2.09
N MET A 184 17.62 4.25 1.37
CA MET A 184 17.77 2.89 1.88
C MET A 184 19.19 2.38 1.70
N THR A 185 19.89 2.32 2.83
CA THR A 185 21.24 1.78 2.94
C THR A 185 21.22 0.42 3.66
N ASN A 186 22.30 -0.34 3.50
CA ASN A 186 22.52 -1.63 4.18
C ASN A 186 21.29 -2.56 4.09
N PHE A 187 20.73 -2.69 2.89
CA PHE A 187 19.49 -3.42 2.65
C PHE A 187 19.64 -4.92 2.96
N LEU A 188 20.72 -5.53 2.45
CA LEU A 188 21.04 -6.93 2.61
C LEU A 188 22.25 -7.05 3.55
N PRO A 189 22.14 -7.78 4.68
CA PRO A 189 23.27 -7.99 5.58
C PRO A 189 24.22 -9.08 5.08
N SER A 190 23.68 -10.08 4.38
CA SER A 190 24.43 -11.23 3.85
C SER A 190 23.64 -11.92 2.75
N ILE A 191 24.34 -12.55 1.81
CA ILE A 191 23.73 -13.44 0.82
C ILE A 191 23.74 -14.88 1.37
N PRO A 192 22.59 -15.58 1.43
CA PRO A 192 22.54 -17.00 1.80
C PRO A 192 23.40 -17.86 0.86
N HIS A 193 24.08 -18.87 1.40
CA HIS A 193 25.02 -19.70 0.63
C HIS A 193 24.34 -20.48 -0.51
N ASP A 194 23.11 -20.92 -0.29
CA ASP A 194 22.25 -21.71 -1.18
C ASP A 194 21.30 -20.87 -2.03
N VAL A 195 21.53 -19.56 -2.12
CA VAL A 195 20.71 -18.70 -2.98
C VAL A 195 20.85 -19.09 -4.46
N VAL A 196 19.72 -19.25 -5.14
CA VAL A 196 19.63 -19.45 -6.59
C VAL A 196 19.02 -18.21 -7.23
N LEU A 197 17.85 -17.80 -6.74
CA LEU A 197 17.11 -16.63 -7.17
C LEU A 197 16.63 -15.84 -5.95
N MET A 198 16.93 -14.55 -5.91
CA MET A 198 16.51 -13.62 -4.88
C MET A 198 15.67 -12.50 -5.49
N LEU A 199 14.51 -12.20 -4.90
CA LEU A 199 13.70 -11.06 -5.26
C LEU A 199 13.99 -9.93 -4.28
N ILE A 200 14.51 -8.82 -4.80
CA ILE A 200 14.80 -7.60 -4.03
C ILE A 200 13.73 -6.58 -4.33
N ASN A 201 13.10 -6.10 -3.26
CA ASN A 201 12.05 -5.11 -3.35
C ASN A 201 12.25 -3.99 -2.33
N ALA A 202 12.29 -2.76 -2.82
CA ALA A 202 12.78 -1.61 -2.09
C ALA A 202 12.00 -0.37 -2.52
N VAL A 203 11.37 0.35 -1.58
CA VAL A 203 10.57 1.52 -1.95
C VAL A 203 10.55 2.57 -0.85
N HIS A 204 10.73 3.83 -1.23
CA HIS A 204 10.70 4.94 -0.28
C HIS A 204 9.66 5.98 -0.72
N PHE A 205 8.91 6.49 0.26
CA PHE A 205 8.00 7.59 0.05
C PHE A 205 8.27 8.74 1.01
N LYS A 206 8.44 9.93 0.42
CA LYS A 206 8.39 11.22 1.09
C LYS A 206 7.52 12.13 0.24
N GLY A 207 6.41 12.60 0.81
CA GLY A 207 5.42 13.43 0.11
C GLY A 207 5.39 14.85 0.67
N GLU A 208 5.00 15.80 -0.19
CA GLU A 208 4.71 17.17 0.20
C GLU A 208 3.19 17.33 0.30
N TRP A 209 2.64 17.78 1.43
CA TRP A 209 1.20 17.98 1.58
C TRP A 209 0.67 19.01 0.58
N GLU A 210 -0.57 18.84 0.11
CA GLU A 210 -1.26 19.92 -0.62
C GLU A 210 -1.46 21.13 0.32
N SER A 211 -1.96 20.86 1.53
CA SER A 211 -2.01 21.83 2.64
C SER A 211 -0.94 21.51 3.68
N ARG A 212 0.09 22.35 3.80
CA ARG A 212 1.23 22.09 4.70
C ARG A 212 0.89 22.35 6.16
N PHE A 213 1.60 21.69 7.06
CA PHE A 213 1.63 22.04 8.48
C PHE A 213 2.67 23.12 8.73
N ASP A 214 2.42 24.04 9.67
CA ASP A 214 3.45 25.02 10.06
C ASP A 214 4.36 24.39 11.13
N PRO A 215 5.67 24.25 10.89
CA PRO A 215 6.60 23.68 11.86
C PRO A 215 6.61 24.41 13.21
N GLN A 216 6.21 25.69 13.26
CA GLN A 216 6.12 26.45 14.52
C GLN A 216 5.04 25.93 15.47
N PHE A 217 4.05 25.20 14.95
CA PHE A 217 2.99 24.60 15.75
C PHE A 217 3.20 23.11 16.04
N THR A 218 4.27 22.50 15.50
CA THR A 218 4.68 21.15 15.89
C THR A 218 5.21 21.18 17.32
N GLN A 219 4.62 20.37 18.19
CA GLN A 219 4.99 20.30 19.61
C GLN A 219 4.95 18.85 20.09
N LYS A 220 5.72 18.54 21.14
CA LYS A 220 5.61 17.24 21.82
C LYS A 220 4.18 17.07 22.35
N ASP A 221 3.57 15.94 22.02
CA ASP A 221 2.25 15.54 22.54
C ASP A 221 2.24 14.04 22.84
N VAL A 222 1.17 13.57 23.47
CA VAL A 222 0.99 12.17 23.86
C VAL A 222 0.38 11.38 22.70
N PHE A 223 0.98 10.24 22.39
CA PHE A 223 0.38 9.17 21.60
C PHE A 223 0.15 7.96 22.50
N TYR A 224 -1.11 7.54 22.62
CA TYR A 224 -1.51 6.39 23.42
C TYR A 224 -1.22 5.12 22.63
N LEU A 225 -0.33 4.27 23.13
CA LEU A 225 -0.05 2.95 22.52
C LEU A 225 -1.21 1.99 22.81
N ASP A 226 -1.75 2.10 24.03
CA ASP A 226 -2.92 1.37 24.52
C ASP A 226 -3.55 2.15 25.70
N ASN A 227 -4.47 1.53 26.43
CA ASN A 227 -5.18 2.16 27.55
C ASN A 227 -4.30 2.42 28.79
N LYS A 228 -3.06 1.92 28.81
CA LYS A 228 -2.11 1.99 29.93
C LYS A 228 -0.79 2.62 29.54
N ASN A 229 -0.38 2.53 28.28
CA ASN A 229 0.93 2.94 27.83
C ASN A 229 0.83 4.08 26.81
N PHE A 230 1.78 5.01 26.88
CA PHE A 230 1.90 6.13 25.95
C PHE A 230 3.35 6.49 25.65
N VAL A 231 3.58 7.24 24.58
CA VAL A 231 4.87 7.83 24.22
C VAL A 231 4.69 9.29 23.83
N HIS A 232 5.77 10.07 23.95
CA HIS A 232 5.79 11.43 23.44
C HIS A 232 6.25 11.47 21.98
N VAL A 233 5.49 12.16 21.14
CA VAL A 233 5.72 12.27 19.70
C VAL A 233 5.74 13.73 19.29
N ASP A 234 6.45 14.06 18.21
CA ASP A 234 6.28 15.37 17.57
C ASP A 234 4.94 15.40 16.86
N MET A 235 3.98 16.17 17.39
CA MET A 235 2.63 16.24 16.88
C MET A 235 2.48 17.50 16.02
N MET A 236 2.32 17.32 14.72
CA MET A 236 2.03 18.42 13.79
C MET A 236 0.61 18.94 14.04
N ARG A 237 0.41 20.25 13.94
CA ARG A 237 -0.89 20.89 14.25
C ARG A 237 -1.31 21.89 13.19
N SER A 238 -2.61 21.94 12.93
CA SER A 238 -3.23 23.05 12.21
C SER A 238 -4.60 23.35 12.82
N ALA A 239 -4.88 24.62 13.11
CA ALA A 239 -6.15 25.06 13.65
C ALA A 239 -7.27 25.13 12.60
N LYS A 240 -6.91 25.22 11.31
CA LYS A 240 -7.84 25.40 10.18
C LYS A 240 -7.39 24.58 8.98
N TYR A 241 -7.29 23.26 9.16
CA TYR A 241 -6.91 22.34 8.10
C TYR A 241 -8.13 21.96 7.25
N PRO A 242 -8.06 21.98 5.91
CA PRO A 242 -9.10 21.42 5.06
C PRO A 242 -9.01 19.89 5.07
N LEU A 243 -9.97 19.23 5.73
CA LEU A 243 -9.95 17.78 5.92
C LEU A 243 -11.25 17.12 5.43
N SER A 244 -11.11 16.06 4.64
CA SER A 244 -12.19 15.09 4.41
C SER A 244 -12.19 14.06 5.54
N LEU A 245 -13.28 13.99 6.31
CA LEU A 245 -13.45 13.06 7.42
C LEU A 245 -14.78 12.31 7.31
N LEU A 246 -14.71 10.98 7.36
CA LEU A 246 -15.85 10.06 7.36
C LEU A 246 -15.84 9.26 8.66
N GLU A 247 -16.97 9.18 9.35
CA GLU A 247 -17.18 8.19 10.41
C GLU A 247 -17.90 6.98 9.81
N ASP A 248 -17.22 5.84 9.75
CA ASP A 248 -17.75 4.62 9.15
C ASP A 248 -18.25 3.66 10.23
N GLY A 249 -19.59 3.58 10.36
CA GLY A 249 -20.22 2.71 11.35
C GLY A 249 -20.06 1.21 11.08
N LYS A 250 -19.85 0.79 9.82
CA LYS A 250 -19.67 -0.62 9.44
C LYS A 250 -18.26 -1.11 9.77
N LEU A 251 -17.28 -0.25 9.49
CA LEU A 251 -15.87 -0.48 9.81
C LEU A 251 -15.60 -0.23 11.30
N GLY A 252 -16.38 0.64 11.96
CA GLY A 252 -16.17 1.04 13.35
C GLY A 252 -14.97 1.99 13.50
N ALA A 253 -14.75 2.87 12.53
CA ALA A 253 -13.55 3.70 12.44
C ALA A 253 -13.85 5.11 11.92
N GLN A 254 -12.98 6.05 12.24
CA GLN A 254 -12.87 7.34 11.57
C GLN A 254 -11.86 7.24 10.41
N VAL A 255 -12.22 7.77 9.26
CA VAL A 255 -11.39 7.78 8.05
C VAL A 255 -11.15 9.21 7.61
N ALA A 256 -9.89 9.63 7.65
CA ALA A 256 -9.46 10.96 7.25
C ALA A 256 -8.58 10.87 5.99
N ARG A 257 -8.72 11.82 5.07
CA ARG A 257 -7.88 11.92 3.87
C ARG A 257 -7.09 13.22 3.88
N PHE A 258 -5.78 13.08 3.81
CA PHE A 258 -4.81 14.16 3.70
C PHE A 258 -4.19 14.13 2.30
N PRO A 259 -4.53 15.09 1.42
CA PRO A 259 -3.98 15.13 0.07
C PRO A 259 -2.49 15.52 0.09
N PHE A 260 -1.68 14.86 -0.74
CA PHE A 260 -0.35 15.34 -1.10
C PHE A 260 -0.41 16.14 -2.41
N LYS A 261 0.62 16.92 -2.70
CA LYS A 261 0.88 17.43 -4.04
C LYS A 261 0.93 16.27 -5.04
N GLY A 262 0.30 16.47 -6.19
CA GLY A 262 0.15 15.44 -7.22
C GLY A 262 -1.09 14.59 -6.98
N ASN A 263 -1.06 13.34 -7.44
CA ASN A 263 -2.25 12.48 -7.48
C ASN A 263 -2.24 11.41 -6.39
N THR A 264 -1.77 11.73 -5.18
CA THR A 264 -1.76 10.79 -4.05
C THR A 264 -2.38 11.38 -2.78
N SER A 265 -2.97 10.52 -1.94
CA SER A 265 -3.49 10.92 -0.63
C SER A 265 -3.01 9.96 0.45
N PHE A 266 -2.76 10.50 1.63
CA PHE A 266 -2.61 9.73 2.85
C PHE A 266 -3.97 9.53 3.52
N LEU A 267 -4.43 8.29 3.58
CA LEU A 267 -5.61 7.91 4.34
C LEU A 267 -5.21 7.45 5.74
N VAL A 268 -5.86 7.99 6.76
CA VAL A 268 -5.80 7.50 8.14
C VAL A 268 -7.12 6.81 8.45
N VAL A 269 -7.06 5.56 8.88
CA VAL A 269 -8.20 4.75 9.35
C VAL A 269 -7.97 4.43 10.82
N MET A 270 -8.63 5.18 11.69
CA MET A 270 -8.46 5.09 13.14
C MET A 270 -9.68 4.41 13.77
N PRO A 271 -9.53 3.29 14.51
CA PRO A 271 -10.64 2.66 15.21
C PRO A 271 -11.36 3.64 16.13
N LEU A 272 -12.69 3.56 16.19
CA LEU A 272 -13.46 4.28 17.19
C LEU A 272 -13.20 3.68 18.59
N PRO A 273 -13.18 4.49 19.65
CA PRO A 273 -13.01 3.99 21.02
C PRO A 273 -14.01 2.87 21.35
N GLY A 274 -13.49 1.75 21.88
CA GLY A 274 -14.29 0.58 22.26
C GLY A 274 -14.88 -0.25 21.11
N ARG A 275 -14.55 0.06 19.85
CA ARG A 275 -15.09 -0.65 18.66
C ARG A 275 -14.12 -1.65 18.02
N GLY A 276 -12.94 -1.82 18.59
CA GLY A 276 -11.92 -2.78 18.12
C GLY A 276 -10.51 -2.21 18.19
N ASN A 277 -9.58 -2.90 17.55
CA ASN A 277 -8.19 -2.50 17.36
C ASN A 277 -7.85 -2.44 15.86
N VAL A 278 -6.63 -2.02 15.53
CA VAL A 278 -6.19 -1.89 14.14
C VAL A 278 -6.25 -3.22 13.38
N SER A 279 -5.93 -4.35 14.01
CA SER A 279 -5.98 -5.66 13.35
C SER A 279 -7.40 -6.05 12.92
N SER A 280 -8.43 -5.65 13.68
CA SER A 280 -9.83 -5.89 13.31
C SER A 280 -10.29 -5.09 12.08
N LEU A 281 -9.57 -4.00 11.73
CA LEU A 281 -9.85 -3.19 10.54
C LEU A 281 -9.36 -3.86 9.27
N VAL A 282 -8.20 -4.53 9.31
CA VAL A 282 -7.53 -5.10 8.13
C VAL A 282 -8.49 -6.03 7.38
N ALA A 283 -9.15 -6.95 8.08
CA ALA A 283 -10.07 -7.92 7.50
C ALA A 283 -11.29 -7.29 6.78
N LYS A 284 -11.70 -6.08 7.16
CA LYS A 284 -12.88 -5.37 6.64
C LYS A 284 -12.52 -4.21 5.71
N LEU A 285 -11.24 -3.96 5.49
CA LEU A 285 -10.77 -2.81 4.75
C LEU A 285 -11.18 -2.92 3.28
N ASN A 286 -11.83 -1.87 2.77
CA ASN A 286 -12.05 -1.64 1.35
C ASN A 286 -11.66 -0.20 1.01
N ILE A 287 -10.42 0.01 0.62
CA ILE A 287 -9.83 1.34 0.40
C ILE A 287 -10.58 2.06 -0.71
N SER A 288 -10.85 1.37 -1.83
CA SER A 288 -11.57 1.98 -2.95
C SER A 288 -12.97 2.47 -2.58
N ASP A 289 -13.70 1.72 -1.76
CA ASP A 289 -15.03 2.11 -1.25
C ASP A 289 -14.94 3.29 -0.26
N LEU A 290 -14.02 3.21 0.71
CA LEU A 290 -13.79 4.30 1.67
C LEU A 290 -13.42 5.59 0.94
N TYR A 291 -12.52 5.51 -0.05
CA TYR A 291 -12.05 6.66 -0.81
C TYR A 291 -13.21 7.38 -1.52
N ARG A 292 -14.14 6.62 -2.13
CA ARG A 292 -15.30 7.18 -2.85
C ARG A 292 -16.37 7.78 -1.93
N ARG A 293 -16.48 7.28 -0.69
CA ARG A 293 -17.48 7.75 0.28
C ARG A 293 -17.02 8.92 1.13
N LEU A 294 -15.74 9.29 1.07
CA LEU A 294 -15.23 10.44 1.78
C LEU A 294 -15.95 11.72 1.33
N PRO A 295 -16.43 12.55 2.27
CA PRO A 295 -17.09 13.81 1.93
C PRO A 295 -16.09 14.85 1.43
N GLN A 296 -16.62 15.96 0.92
CA GLN A 296 -15.81 17.16 0.64
C GLN A 296 -15.10 17.67 1.90
N GLU A 297 -14.00 18.37 1.67
CA GLU A 297 -13.17 18.92 2.74
C GLU A 297 -13.94 19.98 3.54
N ARG A 298 -13.70 19.99 4.85
CA ARG A 298 -14.20 21.01 5.76
C ARG A 298 -13.08 21.47 6.69
N THR A 299 -13.18 22.70 7.18
CA THR A 299 -12.20 23.24 8.13
C THR A 299 -12.27 22.51 9.47
N MET A 300 -11.15 21.94 9.90
CA MET A 300 -10.99 21.21 11.16
C MET A 300 -9.70 21.62 11.87
N GLN A 301 -9.68 21.44 13.19
CA GLN A 301 -8.42 21.41 13.92
C GLN A 301 -7.83 20.00 13.79
N VAL A 302 -6.60 19.89 13.34
CA VAL A 302 -5.92 18.62 13.07
C VAL A 302 -4.69 18.48 13.93
N GLN A 303 -4.49 17.27 14.45
CA GLN A 303 -3.24 16.80 15.04
C GLN A 303 -2.83 15.50 14.37
N LEU A 304 -1.63 15.45 13.81
CA LEU A 304 -1.08 14.27 13.11
C LEU A 304 0.37 14.06 13.54
N PRO A 305 0.78 12.86 13.97
CA PRO A 305 2.14 12.61 14.42
C PRO A 305 3.09 12.69 13.23
N LYS A 306 4.20 13.40 13.42
CA LYS A 306 5.37 13.34 12.55
C LYS A 306 6.11 12.04 12.83
N PHE A 307 6.45 11.30 11.78
CA PHE A 307 7.24 10.08 11.93
C PHE A 307 8.00 9.73 10.66
N THR A 308 9.09 9.00 10.85
CA THR A 308 9.80 8.29 9.80
C THR A 308 9.82 6.82 10.20
N LEU A 309 9.25 5.95 9.38
CA LEU A 309 9.20 4.53 9.65
C LEU A 309 9.90 3.78 8.53
N GLN A 310 10.78 2.85 8.91
CA GLN A 310 11.41 1.90 8.00
C GLN A 310 10.98 0.50 8.39
N TYR A 311 10.65 -0.31 7.39
CA TYR A 311 10.27 -1.70 7.56
C TYR A 311 11.13 -2.54 6.63
N ARG A 312 11.73 -3.60 7.16
CA ARG A 312 12.53 -4.59 6.42
C ARG A 312 12.04 -5.97 6.83
N GLN A 313 11.75 -6.82 5.85
CA GLN A 313 11.20 -8.16 6.10
C GLN A 313 11.57 -9.15 5.00
N GLU A 314 11.86 -10.38 5.40
CA GLU A 314 11.85 -11.54 4.51
C GLU A 314 10.41 -12.03 4.36
N LEU A 315 9.89 -12.04 3.13
CA LEU A 315 8.48 -12.33 2.87
C LEU A 315 8.18 -13.82 2.69
N GLN A 316 9.19 -14.70 2.72
CA GLN A 316 9.00 -16.13 2.52
C GLN A 316 7.91 -16.73 3.42
N GLU A 317 7.92 -16.44 4.72
CA GLU A 317 6.93 -17.00 5.66
C GLU A 317 5.52 -16.49 5.37
N ALA A 318 5.36 -15.18 5.16
CA ALA A 318 4.08 -14.57 4.82
C ALA A 318 3.52 -15.07 3.47
N LEU A 319 4.38 -15.23 2.47
CA LEU A 319 3.98 -15.78 1.17
C LEU A 319 3.63 -17.26 1.30
N THR A 320 4.33 -18.01 2.15
CA THR A 320 4.01 -19.42 2.43
C THR A 320 2.65 -19.55 3.10
N SER A 321 2.31 -18.70 4.09
CA SER A 321 0.98 -18.70 4.72
C SER A 321 -0.13 -18.28 3.75
N MET A 322 0.20 -17.51 2.72
CA MET A 322 -0.71 -17.17 1.61
C MET A 322 -0.84 -18.29 0.56
N GLY A 323 -0.15 -19.42 0.73
CA GLY A 323 -0.21 -20.57 -0.18
C GLY A 323 0.86 -20.57 -1.28
N LEU A 324 1.80 -19.62 -1.28
CA LEU A 324 2.90 -19.52 -2.25
C LEU A 324 4.16 -20.30 -1.81
N GLY A 325 4.03 -21.24 -0.88
CA GLY A 325 5.15 -22.04 -0.36
C GLY A 325 5.92 -22.82 -1.44
N SER A 326 5.24 -23.23 -2.52
CA SER A 326 5.86 -23.96 -3.64
C SER A 326 6.91 -23.15 -4.41
N LEU A 327 6.87 -21.81 -4.33
CA LEU A 327 7.91 -20.92 -4.88
C LEU A 327 9.28 -21.20 -4.26
N PHE A 328 9.27 -21.58 -2.98
CA PHE A 328 10.46 -21.79 -2.17
C PHE A 328 10.86 -23.25 -2.04
N SER A 329 10.24 -24.16 -2.80
CA SER A 329 10.57 -25.59 -2.77
C SER A 329 10.81 -26.16 -4.16
N SER A 330 9.83 -26.09 -5.04
CA SER A 330 9.92 -26.69 -6.37
C SER A 330 9.03 -25.96 -7.39
N PRO A 331 9.29 -24.67 -7.69
CA PRO A 331 8.49 -23.96 -8.69
C PRO A 331 8.88 -24.38 -10.11
N ASN A 332 7.95 -24.22 -11.04
CA ASN A 332 8.24 -24.31 -12.45
C ASN A 332 8.51 -22.90 -13.01
N LEU A 333 9.79 -22.54 -13.06
CA LEU A 333 10.31 -21.28 -13.61
C LEU A 333 11.08 -21.49 -14.92
N SER A 334 10.71 -22.50 -15.71
CA SER A 334 11.42 -22.86 -16.95
C SER A 334 11.31 -21.79 -18.05
N GLY A 335 10.52 -20.75 -17.84
CA GLY A 335 10.48 -19.57 -18.70
C GLY A 335 11.55 -18.52 -18.38
N VAL A 336 12.23 -18.64 -17.24
CA VAL A 336 13.32 -17.73 -16.83
C VAL A 336 14.67 -18.24 -17.32
N SER A 337 14.95 -19.53 -17.13
CA SER A 337 16.23 -20.19 -17.44
C SER A 337 16.00 -21.63 -17.90
N GLU A 338 16.98 -22.21 -18.60
CA GLU A 338 17.02 -23.64 -18.93
C GLU A 338 17.21 -24.51 -17.68
N VAL A 339 18.06 -24.04 -16.76
CA VAL A 339 18.32 -24.74 -15.50
C VAL A 339 17.18 -24.46 -14.52
N PRO A 340 16.66 -25.49 -13.83
CA PRO A 340 15.61 -25.30 -12.82
C PRO A 340 15.99 -24.29 -11.75
N LEU A 341 15.11 -23.33 -11.49
CA LEU A 341 15.27 -22.31 -10.46
C LEU A 341 14.32 -22.54 -9.29
N GLN A 342 14.72 -22.02 -8.13
CA GLN A 342 13.92 -21.96 -6.92
C GLN A 342 14.06 -20.55 -6.33
N VAL A 343 12.96 -19.97 -5.83
CA VAL A 343 13.06 -18.72 -5.09
C VAL A 343 13.67 -19.02 -3.74
N SER A 344 14.87 -18.50 -3.48
CA SER A 344 15.57 -18.73 -2.22
C SER A 344 15.24 -17.67 -1.18
N SER A 345 14.89 -16.45 -1.61
CA SER A 345 14.60 -15.33 -0.72
C SER A 345 13.81 -14.24 -1.44
N MET A 346 12.90 -13.59 -0.73
CA MET A 346 12.17 -12.41 -1.19
C MET A 346 12.22 -11.32 -0.12
N ARG A 347 13.18 -10.41 -0.27
CA ARG A 347 13.40 -9.31 0.68
C ARG A 347 12.58 -8.10 0.27
N HIS A 348 11.73 -7.64 1.17
CA HIS A 348 11.00 -6.40 1.03
C HIS A 348 11.49 -5.39 2.06
N ALA A 349 11.77 -4.17 1.62
CA ALA A 349 11.96 -3.05 2.49
C ALA A 349 11.21 -1.83 1.99
N CYS A 350 10.65 -1.08 2.92
CA CYS A 350 9.97 0.14 2.60
C CYS A 350 10.18 1.22 3.66
N GLY A 351 10.12 2.48 3.23
CA GLY A 351 10.24 3.64 4.11
C GLY A 351 9.15 4.67 3.83
N VAL A 352 8.57 5.21 4.89
CA VAL A 352 7.59 6.31 4.83
C VAL A 352 8.04 7.42 5.75
N GLU A 353 8.14 8.63 5.22
CA GLU A 353 8.40 9.85 5.97
C GLU A 353 7.20 10.79 5.88
N LEU A 354 6.63 11.13 7.03
CA LEU A 354 5.65 12.21 7.18
C LEU A 354 6.29 13.35 7.95
N SER A 355 6.36 14.52 7.32
CA SER A 355 6.88 15.77 7.90
C SER A 355 5.88 16.91 7.66
N GLU A 356 6.23 18.13 8.05
CA GLU A 356 5.40 19.31 7.84
C GLU A 356 5.39 19.82 6.39
N GLU A 357 6.32 19.35 5.55
CA GLU A 357 6.58 19.86 4.20
C GLU A 357 5.33 19.82 3.29
N GLY A 358 5.08 20.90 2.54
CA GLY A 358 3.90 21.01 1.67
C GLY A 358 3.84 22.31 0.86
N ALA A 359 2.85 22.40 -0.03
CA ALA A 359 2.67 23.51 -0.99
C ALA A 359 2.29 24.82 -0.32
N GLU A 360 1.19 24.79 0.41
CA GLU A 360 0.46 25.97 0.81
C GLU A 360 0.34 26.02 2.32
N ALA A 361 0.59 27.19 2.89
CA ALA A 361 0.47 27.42 4.33
C ALA A 361 -1.00 27.38 4.75
N SER A 362 -1.46 26.27 5.35
CA SER A 362 -2.81 26.21 5.95
C SER A 362 -2.97 27.14 7.18
N ALA A 363 -1.89 27.77 7.67
CA ALA A 363 -1.86 28.39 9.00
C ALA A 363 -1.62 29.92 9.04
N ALA A 364 -1.88 30.70 7.98
CA ALA A 364 -1.64 32.15 8.03
C ALA A 364 -2.72 32.99 8.75
N THR A 365 -3.66 32.42 9.50
CA THR A 365 -4.68 33.25 10.21
C THR A 365 -4.64 33.10 11.71
N SER A 366 -4.40 34.24 12.37
CA SER A 366 -4.54 34.53 13.78
C SER A 366 -5.68 33.77 14.46
N ILE A 367 -5.42 33.36 15.70
CA ILE A 367 -6.37 32.74 16.63
C ILE A 367 -7.47 33.76 16.94
N THR A 368 -8.42 33.90 16.02
CA THR A 368 -9.67 34.61 16.27
C THR A 368 -10.64 33.60 16.84
N ILE A 369 -11.08 33.83 18.08
CA ILE A 369 -12.08 33.04 18.79
C ILE A 369 -13.38 33.04 17.97
N MET A 370 -13.61 32.02 17.16
CA MET A 370 -14.86 31.82 16.42
C MET A 370 -15.21 30.33 16.39
N ARG A 371 -16.28 29.97 17.12
CA ARG A 371 -16.97 28.66 17.16
C ARG A 371 -16.07 27.44 17.45
N SER A 372 -16.63 26.43 18.09
CA SER A 372 -15.94 25.17 18.35
C SER A 372 -15.66 24.44 17.03
N VAL A 373 -14.52 24.72 16.39
CA VAL A 373 -14.03 23.97 15.24
C VAL A 373 -13.81 22.52 15.69
N PRO A 374 -14.36 21.51 14.98
CA PRO A 374 -14.19 20.13 15.39
C PRO A 374 -12.73 19.70 15.28
N ILE A 375 -12.30 18.87 16.23
CA ILE A 375 -10.92 18.38 16.34
C ILE A 375 -10.86 16.96 15.78
N PHE A 376 -9.85 16.70 14.94
CA PHE A 376 -9.43 15.36 14.55
C PHE A 376 -7.99 15.16 15.00
N SER A 377 -7.77 14.17 15.88
CA SER A 377 -6.46 13.92 16.48
C SER A 377 -6.06 12.47 16.27
N VAL A 378 -4.91 12.25 15.64
CA VAL A 378 -4.34 10.92 15.40
C VAL A 378 -3.36 10.60 16.54
N ASN A 379 -3.90 10.32 17.71
CA ASN A 379 -3.12 10.09 18.93
C ASN A 379 -3.27 8.68 19.50
N SER A 380 -3.74 7.73 18.69
CA SER A 380 -3.91 6.31 19.04
C SER A 380 -3.62 5.43 17.81
N PRO A 381 -3.44 4.11 17.97
CA PRO A 381 -3.04 3.24 16.87
C PRO A 381 -4.00 3.33 15.68
N PHE A 382 -3.44 3.41 14.47
CA PHE A 382 -4.20 3.59 13.24
C PHE A 382 -3.65 2.72 12.11
N LEU A 383 -4.52 2.41 11.15
CA LEU A 383 -4.11 1.91 9.84
C LEU A 383 -3.95 3.11 8.92
N PHE A 384 -2.98 3.07 8.02
CA PHE A 384 -2.87 4.05 6.95
C PHE A 384 -2.75 3.39 5.58
N ALA A 385 -3.16 4.13 4.56
CA ALA A 385 -2.90 3.80 3.18
C ALA A 385 -2.44 5.04 2.42
N LEU A 386 -1.41 4.89 1.60
CA LEU A 386 -1.03 5.90 0.63
C LEU A 386 -1.61 5.52 -0.72
N VAL A 387 -2.59 6.30 -1.19
CA VAL A 387 -3.48 5.89 -2.29
C VAL A 387 -3.27 6.80 -3.49
N ASP A 388 -3.08 6.21 -4.67
CA ASP A 388 -3.12 6.93 -5.94
C ASP A 388 -4.56 7.23 -6.36
N HIS A 389 -4.85 8.47 -6.74
CA HIS A 389 -6.21 8.91 -7.05
C HIS A 389 -6.73 8.29 -8.35
N ALA A 390 -5.85 8.07 -9.32
CA ALA A 390 -6.24 7.60 -10.65
C ALA A 390 -6.66 6.12 -10.63
N SER A 391 -5.92 5.29 -9.91
CA SER A 391 -6.14 3.84 -9.81
C SER A 391 -6.83 3.39 -8.53
N LEU A 392 -6.86 4.23 -7.50
CA LEU A 392 -7.22 3.86 -6.12
C LEU A 392 -6.33 2.75 -5.54
N ALA A 393 -5.17 2.49 -6.15
CA ALA A 393 -4.20 1.51 -5.67
C ALA A 393 -3.53 2.02 -4.37
N PRO A 394 -3.44 1.19 -3.32
CA PRO A 394 -2.59 1.50 -2.18
C PRO A 394 -1.12 1.24 -2.56
N ILE A 395 -0.38 2.33 -2.75
CA ILE A 395 1.07 2.31 -2.94
C ILE A 395 1.74 1.82 -1.66
N PHE A 396 1.28 2.31 -0.51
CA PHE A 396 1.66 1.83 0.81
C PHE A 396 0.42 1.48 1.62
N LEU A 397 0.57 0.49 2.49
CA LEU A 397 -0.42 0.06 3.46
C LEU A 397 0.30 -0.33 4.75
N GLY A 398 -0.21 0.10 5.89
CA GLY A 398 0.44 -0.25 7.15
C GLY A 398 -0.37 0.06 8.40
N THR A 399 0.10 -0.47 9.51
CA THR A 399 -0.41 -0.24 10.85
C THR A 399 0.65 0.48 11.68
N VAL A 400 0.27 1.61 12.27
CA VAL A 400 1.11 2.37 13.18
C VAL A 400 0.54 2.21 14.57
N THR A 401 1.23 1.41 15.38
CA THR A 401 0.93 1.19 16.81
C THR A 401 1.84 2.03 17.70
N ASN A 402 3.06 2.33 17.23
CA ASN A 402 4.01 3.22 17.89
C ASN A 402 4.74 4.09 16.84
N PRO A 403 4.40 5.38 16.68
CA PRO A 403 5.10 6.28 15.75
C PRO A 403 6.51 6.68 16.21
N ALA A 404 6.92 6.33 17.43
CA ALA A 404 8.25 6.57 18.00
C ALA A 404 8.82 5.27 18.61
N PRO A 405 9.19 4.26 17.79
CA PRO A 405 9.64 2.95 18.27
C PRO A 405 10.89 3.01 19.16
N ASP A 406 11.76 4.00 18.93
CA ASP A 406 12.99 4.19 19.72
C ASP A 406 12.75 4.89 21.08
N ALA A 407 11.54 5.41 21.31
CA ALA A 407 11.17 6.04 22.58
C ALA A 407 10.67 5.00 23.59
N SER A 408 11.10 5.13 24.85
CA SER A 408 10.62 4.25 25.92
C SER A 408 9.14 4.53 26.25
N PRO A 409 8.25 3.51 26.21
CA PRO A 409 6.88 3.66 26.65
C PRO A 409 6.78 4.07 28.12
N MET A 410 5.84 4.98 28.42
CA MET A 410 5.49 5.44 29.75
C MET A 410 4.13 4.87 30.14
N GLN A 411 3.91 4.60 31.42
CA GLN A 411 2.62 4.11 31.93
C GLN A 411 1.76 5.27 32.44
N ILE A 412 0.45 5.18 32.22
CA ILE A 412 -0.54 6.04 32.87
C ILE A 412 -0.60 5.60 34.33
N ASP A 413 -0.06 6.42 35.23
CA ASP A 413 -0.26 6.23 36.66
C ASP A 413 -1.77 6.21 36.93
N SER A 414 -2.27 5.06 37.39
CA SER A 414 -3.67 4.96 37.83
C SER A 414 -3.88 5.97 38.96
N PRO A 415 -5.04 6.66 39.05
CA PRO A 415 -5.32 7.51 40.20
C PRO A 415 -5.14 6.66 41.45
N LEU A 416 -4.31 7.15 42.38
CA LEU A 416 -4.18 6.61 43.73
C LEU A 416 -5.57 6.19 44.20
N GLY A 417 -5.76 4.89 44.42
CA GLY A 417 -6.96 4.41 45.08
C GLY A 417 -7.12 5.20 46.37
N ASP A 418 -8.33 5.72 46.59
CA ASP A 418 -8.72 6.35 47.84
C ASP A 418 -8.32 5.41 48.98
N ASP A 419 -7.21 5.75 49.66
CA ASP A 419 -6.87 5.15 50.94
C ASP A 419 -7.89 5.71 51.95
N PRO A 420 -8.77 4.88 52.55
CA PRO A 420 -9.74 5.38 53.52
C PRO A 420 -9.10 5.89 54.81
N ASN A 421 -7.77 5.75 54.97
CA ASN A 421 -7.04 6.16 56.17
C ASN A 421 -5.92 7.16 55.86
N GLY A 422 -6.28 8.30 55.28
CA GLY A 422 -5.39 9.47 55.16
C GLY A 422 -5.14 10.15 56.52
N ASN A 423 -4.25 9.60 57.34
CA ASN A 423 -3.65 10.34 58.45
C ASN A 423 -2.46 11.15 57.90
N ARG A 424 -2.69 12.44 57.63
CA ARG A 424 -1.65 13.38 57.22
C ARG A 424 -0.67 13.61 58.37
N THR A 425 0.55 13.11 58.25
CA THR A 425 1.70 13.72 58.91
C THR A 425 2.40 14.66 57.94
N GLN A 426 2.23 15.96 58.18
CA GLN A 426 3.10 17.00 57.66
C GLN A 426 4.51 16.79 58.21
N SER A 427 5.50 16.70 57.32
CA SER A 427 6.87 17.02 57.67
C SER A 427 7.36 18.09 56.70
N ASP A 428 7.42 19.31 57.23
CA ASP A 428 8.15 20.43 56.68
C ASP A 428 9.60 20.02 56.36
N SER A 429 10.13 20.49 55.24
CA SER A 429 11.53 20.90 55.20
C SER A 429 11.70 22.09 54.25
N SER A 430 11.96 23.22 54.88
CA SER A 430 12.48 24.43 54.28
C SER A 430 14.01 24.37 54.24
N HIS A 431 14.56 24.89 53.15
CA HIS A 431 15.89 25.50 52.96
C HIS A 431 17.16 24.82 53.51
N SER A 432 18.12 24.56 52.60
CA SER A 432 19.35 25.39 52.53
C SER A 432 20.27 25.01 51.36
N ASN A 433 20.65 26.02 50.57
CA ASN A 433 21.81 26.03 49.69
C ASN A 433 23.12 26.03 50.50
N SER A 434 24.15 25.33 50.02
CA SER A 434 25.55 25.75 50.14
C SER A 434 26.40 25.09 49.06
N ASN A 435 27.18 25.92 48.37
CA ASN A 435 28.10 25.61 47.27
C ASN A 435 29.38 24.90 47.76
N VAL A 436 30.15 24.41 46.76
CA VAL A 436 31.62 24.51 46.56
C VAL A 436 32.36 23.17 46.41
N GLN A 437 32.62 22.85 45.14
CA GLN A 437 33.89 22.46 44.48
C GLN A 437 34.77 21.28 44.94
N ASN A 438 35.07 20.48 43.91
CA ASN A 438 36.38 20.06 43.40
C ASN A 438 36.87 18.61 43.62
N ASP A 439 37.47 18.16 42.52
CA ASP A 439 38.50 17.13 42.33
C ASP A 439 38.08 15.67 42.04
N ALA A 440 38.33 15.30 40.77
CA ALA A 440 38.53 13.93 40.27
C ALA A 440 40.03 13.56 40.37
N PRO A 441 40.50 12.41 39.84
CA PRO A 441 39.97 11.04 39.85
C PRO A 441 41.02 10.06 40.42
N HIS A 442 40.64 8.84 40.82
CA HIS A 442 41.60 7.71 40.82
C HIS A 442 40.97 6.36 40.48
N SER A 443 41.71 5.69 39.60
CA SER A 443 41.67 4.31 39.12
C SER A 443 41.78 3.25 40.22
N ASN A 444 41.16 2.08 40.04
CA ASN A 444 41.86 0.84 39.65
C ASN A 444 40.99 -0.43 39.75
N ASN A 445 41.08 -1.22 38.68
CA ASN A 445 41.32 -2.66 38.59
C ASN A 445 40.35 -3.72 39.18
N ASN A 446 39.87 -4.53 38.23
CA ASN A 446 39.93 -5.99 38.11
C ASN A 446 39.49 -6.88 39.29
N VAL A 447 38.62 -7.84 39.02
CA VAL A 447 38.94 -9.28 38.76
C VAL A 447 37.64 -10.10 38.85
N GLN A 448 37.15 -10.54 37.68
CA GLN A 448 36.80 -11.91 37.28
C GLN A 448 36.64 -13.01 38.35
N SER A 449 35.50 -13.71 38.38
CA SER A 449 35.42 -15.20 38.34
C SER A 449 34.01 -15.75 38.62
N ASP A 450 33.57 -16.60 37.70
CA ASP A 450 32.93 -17.91 37.90
C ASP A 450 31.47 -18.05 38.41
N SER A 451 30.63 -18.56 37.50
CA SER A 451 29.40 -19.35 37.69
C SER A 451 29.70 -20.75 38.30
N PRO A 452 28.79 -21.75 38.31
CA PRO A 452 27.32 -21.79 38.40
C PRO A 452 26.83 -22.81 39.48
N HIS A 453 25.53 -22.86 39.81
CA HIS A 453 24.78 -24.06 40.27
C HIS A 453 23.29 -23.68 40.37
N SER A 454 22.41 -24.19 39.50
CA SER A 454 21.70 -25.49 39.51
C SER A 454 20.29 -25.41 40.13
N SER A 455 19.30 -25.62 39.26
CA SER A 455 18.12 -26.47 39.41
C SER A 455 17.21 -26.33 40.64
N ASN A 456 15.93 -25.99 40.42
CA ASN A 456 14.85 -26.98 40.48
C ASN A 456 13.47 -26.40 40.13
N ASN A 457 12.77 -27.15 39.27
CA ASN A 457 11.32 -27.14 39.09
C ASN A 457 10.61 -27.47 40.41
N VAL A 458 9.50 -26.78 40.71
CA VAL A 458 8.28 -27.41 41.25
C VAL A 458 7.06 -26.69 40.71
N GLN A 459 6.10 -27.51 40.31
CA GLN A 459 4.80 -27.29 39.73
C GLN A 459 3.74 -27.51 40.82
N SER A 460 2.74 -26.64 40.94
CA SER A 460 1.47 -26.99 41.63
C SER A 460 0.38 -25.92 41.41
N ASP A 461 -0.64 -26.35 40.67
CA ASP A 461 -2.07 -26.34 40.99
C ASP A 461 -2.88 -25.04 41.22
N GLN A 462 -3.95 -24.97 40.43
CA GLN A 462 -5.16 -24.16 40.59
C GLN A 462 -5.94 -24.52 41.86
N PRO A 463 -6.91 -23.68 42.23
CA PRO A 463 -8.26 -24.22 42.36
C PRO A 463 -9.35 -23.41 41.64
N GLN A 464 -10.36 -24.17 41.18
CA GLN A 464 -11.65 -23.72 40.68
C GLN A 464 -12.54 -23.17 41.81
N SER A 465 -13.42 -22.23 41.48
CA SER A 465 -14.65 -21.97 42.26
C SER A 465 -15.83 -21.77 41.31
N GLU A 466 -16.85 -22.60 41.50
CA GLU A 466 -18.15 -22.59 40.81
C GLU A 466 -19.20 -21.70 41.51
N ARG A 467 -20.31 -21.49 40.76
CA ARG A 467 -21.66 -20.97 41.11
C ARG A 467 -21.83 -19.45 41.03
N MET A 468 -22.89 -18.89 40.43
CA MET A 468 -24.28 -19.37 40.32
C MET A 468 -25.03 -18.65 39.18
N GLN A 469 -25.88 -19.40 38.46
CA GLN A 469 -26.87 -18.90 37.48
C GLN A 469 -28.19 -18.53 38.17
N CYS A 470 -28.89 -17.53 37.62
CA CYS A 470 -30.34 -17.29 37.65
C CYS A 470 -30.65 -16.62 36.29
N GLY A 471 -31.65 -16.94 35.46
CA GLY A 471 -33.01 -17.45 35.69
C GLY A 471 -33.97 -16.46 35.01
N VAL A 472 -34.47 -16.82 33.82
CA VAL A 472 -35.33 -16.04 32.89
C VAL A 472 -36.78 -15.90 33.41
N PRO A 473 -37.57 -14.93 32.91
CA PRO A 473 -38.88 -15.34 32.37
C PRO A 473 -39.25 -14.72 31.01
N VAL A 474 -39.56 -15.66 30.10
CA VAL A 474 -40.59 -15.77 29.05
C VAL A 474 -41.54 -14.59 28.77
N GLY A 475 -41.72 -14.32 27.47
CA GLY A 475 -42.92 -13.78 26.83
C GLY A 475 -42.57 -12.87 25.64
N GLY A 476 -43.03 -13.05 24.40
CA GLY A 476 -43.89 -14.03 23.75
C GLY A 476 -43.72 -13.86 22.23
N GLU A 477 -44.07 -14.90 21.49
CA GLU A 477 -44.03 -14.97 20.03
C GLU A 477 -45.06 -14.05 19.39
N GLU A 478 -44.71 -13.39 18.28
CA GLU A 478 -45.66 -13.16 17.19
C GLU A 478 -44.94 -13.28 15.85
N GLN A 479 -45.18 -14.41 15.18
CA GLN A 479 -44.89 -14.65 13.78
C GLN A 479 -46.05 -14.10 12.95
N GLN A 480 -45.77 -13.26 11.95
CA GLN A 480 -46.61 -13.14 10.76
C GLN A 480 -45.73 -13.05 9.51
N GLN A 481 -45.77 -14.10 8.69
CA GLN A 481 -45.53 -14.09 7.24
C GLN A 481 -46.89 -14.37 6.55
N PRO A 482 -47.00 -14.36 5.22
CA PRO A 482 -46.85 -13.24 4.31
C PRO A 482 -48.13 -13.07 3.44
N LEU A 483 -48.30 -11.93 2.78
CA LEU A 483 -49.29 -11.77 1.70
C LEU A 483 -48.56 -11.65 0.36
N ASN A 484 -48.67 -12.69 -0.46
CA ASN A 484 -48.60 -12.59 -1.91
C ASN A 484 -49.79 -11.74 -2.38
N GLU A 485 -49.61 -10.87 -3.38
CA GLU A 485 -50.13 -11.08 -4.74
C GLU A 485 -50.01 -9.83 -5.64
N VAL A 486 -49.76 -10.12 -6.92
CA VAL A 486 -50.23 -9.44 -8.14
C VAL A 486 -49.30 -8.47 -8.86
N GLU A 487 -49.02 -8.89 -10.11
CA GLU A 487 -48.43 -8.23 -11.26
C GLU A 487 -49.05 -6.87 -11.60
N GLY A 488 -48.27 -5.99 -12.23
CA GLY A 488 -48.80 -4.79 -12.85
C GLY A 488 -47.75 -3.87 -13.45
N ASN A 489 -47.25 -4.22 -14.64
CA ASN A 489 -46.68 -3.24 -15.58
C ASN A 489 -47.85 -2.37 -16.12
N PRO A 490 -47.67 -1.05 -16.30
CA PRO A 490 -47.69 -0.58 -17.68
C PRO A 490 -46.75 0.60 -17.99
N ASN A 491 -46.16 0.52 -19.18
CA ASN A 491 -45.82 1.67 -20.02
C ASN A 491 -47.09 2.46 -20.38
N ALA A 492 -47.03 3.79 -20.32
CA ALA A 492 -47.23 4.72 -21.47
C ALA A 492 -47.70 6.12 -21.03
N GLN A 493 -46.96 7.12 -21.54
CA GLN A 493 -47.39 8.42 -22.07
C GLN A 493 -48.10 9.44 -21.16
N VAL A 494 -47.63 10.69 -21.19
CA VAL A 494 -48.33 11.82 -21.84
C VAL A 494 -47.36 12.98 -22.11
N GLU A 495 -47.40 13.46 -23.35
CA GLU A 495 -46.80 14.68 -23.90
C GLU A 495 -47.55 15.97 -23.47
N GLY A 496 -46.91 17.13 -23.68
CA GLY A 496 -47.60 18.42 -23.81
C GLY A 496 -46.83 19.56 -23.11
N GLN A 497 -45.81 20.14 -23.73
CA GLN A 497 -45.91 21.33 -24.59
C GLN A 497 -46.74 22.49 -24.01
N GLY A 498 -46.04 23.59 -23.70
CA GLY A 498 -46.57 24.93 -23.56
C GLY A 498 -45.48 25.93 -23.96
N SER A 499 -45.57 26.44 -25.19
CA SER A 499 -44.67 27.39 -25.83
C SER A 499 -45.22 28.81 -25.77
N SER A 500 -44.34 29.81 -25.69
CA SER A 500 -44.38 31.13 -26.37
C SER A 500 -43.27 32.01 -25.75
N SER A 501 -42.16 32.24 -26.46
CA SER A 501 -41.93 33.23 -27.54
C SER A 501 -41.83 34.68 -27.04
N CYS A 502 -40.64 35.30 -27.19
CA CYS A 502 -40.43 36.47 -28.06
C CYS A 502 -38.95 36.98 -28.07
N ALA A 503 -38.35 36.90 -29.26
CA ALA A 503 -37.39 37.77 -29.96
C ALA A 503 -36.37 38.71 -29.23
N ASN A 504 -35.06 38.42 -29.39
CA ASN A 504 -33.95 39.12 -30.12
C ASN A 504 -33.99 40.66 -30.40
N PRO A 505 -32.88 41.33 -30.83
CA PRO A 505 -31.42 41.03 -30.75
C PRO A 505 -30.48 42.27 -30.49
N SER A 506 -29.15 42.02 -30.52
CA SER A 506 -28.05 42.93 -30.96
C SER A 506 -27.52 44.01 -29.98
N HIS A 507 -26.27 44.48 -29.93
CA HIS A 507 -25.19 44.65 -30.93
C HIS A 507 -23.84 45.05 -30.23
N THR A 508 -22.70 44.60 -30.78
CA THR A 508 -21.36 45.26 -30.94
C THR A 508 -20.42 45.70 -29.77
N VAL A 509 -19.24 45.03 -29.77
CA VAL A 509 -17.79 45.41 -29.62
C VAL A 509 -17.41 46.82 -30.18
N PRO A 510 -16.21 47.48 -30.02
CA PRO A 510 -14.88 47.11 -29.43
C PRO A 510 -14.18 48.14 -28.50
N SER A 511 -13.09 47.71 -27.84
CA SER A 511 -11.69 48.16 -28.04
C SER A 511 -10.73 47.26 -27.27
#